data_AF-J9WJ17-F1
#
_entry.id   AF-J9WJ17-F1
#
_cell.length_a   1.000
_cell.length_b   1.000
_cell.length_c   1.000
_cell.angle_alpha   90.00
_cell.angle_beta   90.00
_cell.angle_gamma   90.00
#
_symmetry.space_group_name_H-M   'P 1'
#
loop_
_entity.id
_entity.type
_entity.pdbx_description
1 polymer ?
#
loop_
_entity_poly.entity_id
_entity_poly.type
_entity_poly.pdbx_seq_one_letter_code
_entity_poly.pdbx_strand_id
1 'polypeptide(L)'
;HKIPDSVDVVIAPSAVHLSTAIAANTSKQLRIAAQNVYLEGNGAWTGETSVEMLQDMGLKHVIVGHSERRRIMGETDEQSAKKAKRALEKGMTVIFCVGETLDERKANRTMEANIAQLEALGKELGESKVLWKEVVIA
;
A
#
# COMPACT_ATOMS: atom_id res chain seq x y z
N HIS A 1 17.52 4.85 20.48
CA HIS A 1 18.16 5.62 19.40
C HIS A 1 17.16 6.62 18.83
N LYS A 2 17.60 7.83 18.48
CA LYS A 2 16.74 8.87 17.91
C LYS A 2 16.66 8.69 16.39
N ILE A 3 15.46 8.65 15.83
CA ILE A 3 15.24 8.68 14.38
C ILE A 3 15.39 10.15 13.93
N PRO A 4 16.21 10.47 12.92
CA PRO A 4 16.36 11.84 12.44
C PRO A 4 15.12 12.31 11.67
N ASP A 5 14.81 13.60 11.71
CA ASP A 5 13.61 14.17 11.06
C ASP A 5 13.74 14.25 9.52
N SER A 6 14.92 13.94 8.97
CA SER A 6 15.21 13.97 7.53
C SER A 6 14.84 12.68 6.80
N VAL A 7 14.35 11.66 7.50
CA VAL A 7 13.97 10.36 6.92
C VAL A 7 12.62 9.92 7.46
N ASP A 8 11.78 9.40 6.59
CA ASP A 8 10.54 8.74 6.98
C ASP A 8 10.81 7.29 7.37
N VAL A 9 10.31 6.87 8.53
CA VAL A 9 10.44 5.49 9.02
C VAL A 9 9.06 4.95 9.34
N VAL A 10 8.72 3.83 8.70
CA VAL A 10 7.40 3.20 8.78
C VAL A 10 7.56 1.71 9.08
N ILE A 11 6.70 1.17 9.96
CA ILE A 11 6.57 -0.28 10.18
C ILE A 11 5.12 -0.71 9.94
N ALA A 12 4.94 -1.88 9.33
CA ALA A 12 3.62 -2.42 8.97
C ALA A 12 3.33 -3.73 9.73
N PRO A 13 2.84 -3.68 10.98
CA PRO A 13 2.38 -4.86 11.70
C PRO A 13 1.11 -5.45 11.07
N SER A 14 0.80 -6.70 11.41
CA SER A 14 -0.46 -7.35 11.01
C SER A 14 -1.67 -6.56 11.56
N ALA A 15 -2.81 -6.63 10.86
CA ALA A 15 -4.02 -5.85 11.17
C ALA A 15 -4.46 -5.96 12.64
N VAL A 16 -4.43 -7.18 13.19
CA VAL A 16 -4.82 -7.47 14.58
C VAL A 16 -3.87 -6.85 15.63
N HIS A 17 -2.69 -6.40 15.22
CA HIS A 17 -1.67 -5.82 16.08
C HIS A 17 -1.50 -4.31 15.90
N LEU A 18 -2.26 -3.67 15.00
CA LEU A 18 -2.12 -2.24 14.71
C LEU A 18 -2.35 -1.38 15.95
N SER A 19 -3.42 -1.64 16.72
CA SER A 19 -3.73 -0.89 17.94
C SER A 19 -2.64 -1.01 19.00
N THR A 20 -2.14 -2.22 19.24
CA THR A 20 -1.02 -2.47 20.17
C THR A 20 0.25 -1.78 19.72
N ALA A 21 0.57 -1.83 18.42
CA ALA A 21 1.75 -1.18 17.87
C ALA A 21 1.67 0.35 17.96
N ILE A 22 0.48 0.94 17.76
CA ILE A 22 0.24 2.37 17.95
C ILE A 22 0.46 2.74 19.42
N ALA A 23 -0.12 2.00 20.36
CA ALA A 23 0.03 2.26 21.79
C ALA A 23 1.49 2.14 22.26
N ALA A 24 2.25 1.20 21.70
CA ALA A 24 3.66 0.99 22.01
C ALA A 24 4.59 2.03 21.36
N ASN A 25 4.13 2.75 20.33
CA ASN A 25 4.94 3.71 19.61
C ASN A 25 5.05 5.04 20.37
N THR A 26 6.14 5.20 21.11
CA THR A 26 6.48 6.44 21.82
C THR A 26 7.35 7.40 21.01
N SER A 27 7.71 7.05 19.76
CA SER A 27 8.52 7.88 18.88
C SER A 27 7.68 8.94 18.17
N LYS A 28 8.26 10.12 17.95
CA LYS A 28 7.61 11.20 17.19
C LYS A 28 7.76 11.02 15.68
N GLN A 29 8.74 10.23 15.26
CA GLN A 29 9.14 10.05 13.86
C GLN A 29 8.62 8.72 13.29
N LEU A 30 8.63 7.64 14.09
CA LEU A 30 8.15 6.34 13.63
C LEU A 30 6.66 6.39 13.33
N ARG A 31 6.25 5.91 12.16
CA ARG A 31 4.84 5.77 11.78
C ARG A 31 4.44 4.30 11.70
N ILE A 32 3.18 4.02 12.01
CA ILE A 32 2.57 2.70 11.83
C ILE A 32 1.79 2.69 10.51
N ALA A 33 1.95 1.63 9.73
CA ALA A 33 1.24 1.35 8.50
C ALA A 33 0.42 0.07 8.58
N ALA A 34 -0.56 -0.08 7.69
CA ALA A 34 -1.21 -1.36 7.45
C ALA A 34 -0.53 -2.14 6.31
N GLN A 35 -0.62 -3.46 6.33
CA GLN A 35 -0.07 -4.35 5.29
C GLN A 35 -0.98 -4.48 4.05
N ASN A 36 -2.27 -4.19 4.20
CA ASN A 36 -3.27 -4.27 3.13
C ASN A 36 -4.50 -3.44 3.53
N VAL A 37 -5.28 -3.04 2.52
CA VAL A 37 -6.61 -2.43 2.64
C VAL A 37 -7.48 -2.91 1.49
N TYR A 38 -8.79 -2.89 1.67
CA TYR A 38 -9.73 -3.25 0.62
C TYR A 38 -10.12 -2.04 -0.25
N LEU A 39 -10.56 -2.32 -1.47
CA LEU A 39 -10.90 -1.31 -2.47
C LEU A 39 -12.29 -0.69 -2.27
N GLU A 40 -13.03 -1.11 -1.26
CA GLU A 40 -14.37 -0.60 -0.95
C GLU A 40 -14.40 0.08 0.42
N GLY A 41 -15.48 0.82 0.68
CA GLY A 41 -15.75 1.46 1.96
C GLY A 41 -16.29 0.52 3.02
N ASN A 42 -16.86 1.09 4.09
CA ASN A 42 -17.59 0.28 5.07
C ASN A 42 -18.80 -0.39 4.40
N GLY A 43 -19.00 -1.68 4.66
CA GLY A 43 -20.05 -2.45 4.01
C GLY A 43 -19.92 -3.96 4.22
N ALA A 44 -20.58 -4.73 3.36
CA ALA A 44 -20.66 -6.19 3.43
C ALA A 44 -19.41 -6.88 2.87
N TRP A 45 -18.25 -6.61 3.48
CA TRP A 45 -16.94 -7.11 3.05
C TRP A 45 -16.29 -7.91 4.19
N THR A 46 -16.88 -9.06 4.54
CA THR A 46 -16.45 -9.86 5.70
C THR A 46 -14.95 -10.18 5.63
N GLY A 47 -14.21 -9.82 6.68
CA GLY A 47 -12.77 -10.07 6.80
C GLY A 47 -11.87 -8.99 6.19
N GLU A 48 -12.44 -7.99 5.51
CA GLU A 48 -11.70 -6.91 4.87
C GLU A 48 -11.64 -5.63 5.72
N THR A 49 -10.56 -4.86 5.55
CA THR A 49 -10.34 -3.58 6.24
C THR A 49 -10.52 -2.43 5.25
N SER A 50 -11.34 -1.43 5.58
CA SER A 50 -11.51 -0.25 4.72
C SER A 50 -10.50 0.86 5.04
N VAL A 51 -10.31 1.79 4.11
CA VAL A 51 -9.48 3.00 4.34
C VAL A 51 -10.00 3.81 5.53
N GLU A 52 -11.32 3.92 5.68
CA GLU A 52 -11.95 4.63 6.79
C GLU A 52 -11.55 4.06 8.15
N MET A 53 -11.46 2.73 8.28
CA MET A 53 -11.02 2.09 9.53
C MET A 53 -9.57 2.45 9.85
N LEU A 54 -8.69 2.45 8.85
CA LEU A 54 -7.29 2.83 9.05
C LEU A 54 -7.15 4.31 9.45
N GLN A 55 -7.94 5.19 8.84
CA GLN A 55 -7.94 6.62 9.16
C GLN A 55 -8.53 6.93 10.54
N ASP A 56 -9.58 6.21 10.95
CA ASP A 56 -10.17 6.31 12.28
C ASP A 56 -9.14 5.94 13.37
N MET A 57 -8.28 4.96 13.09
CA MET A 57 -7.13 4.60 13.93
C MET A 57 -5.95 5.59 13.86
N GLY A 58 -6.02 6.64 13.02
CA GLY A 58 -4.98 7.65 12.86
C GLY A 58 -3.80 7.24 11.95
N LEU A 59 -3.93 6.14 11.19
CA LEU A 59 -2.90 5.72 10.24
C LEU A 59 -2.90 6.63 9.01
N LYS A 60 -1.70 6.79 8.45
CA LYS A 60 -1.47 7.54 7.19
C LYS A 60 -0.85 6.71 6.09
N HIS A 61 -0.33 5.51 6.40
CA HIS A 61 0.44 4.71 5.46
C HIS A 61 -0.20 3.33 5.29
N VAL A 62 -0.17 2.80 4.07
CA VAL A 62 -0.62 1.43 3.77
C VAL A 62 0.20 0.83 2.63
N ILE A 63 0.54 -0.45 2.77
CA ILE A 63 1.14 -1.25 1.71
C ILE A 63 0.03 -1.78 0.80
N VAL A 64 0.22 -1.68 -0.51
CA VAL A 64 -0.72 -2.17 -1.52
C VAL A 64 0.01 -2.94 -2.60
N GLY A 65 -0.57 -4.05 -3.05
CA GLY A 65 -0.02 -4.84 -4.15
C GLY A 65 1.26 -5.60 -3.80
N HIS A 66 1.47 -5.97 -2.53
CA HIS A 66 2.61 -6.78 -2.13
C HIS A 66 2.69 -8.07 -2.97
N SER A 67 3.90 -8.49 -3.35
CA SER A 67 4.11 -9.62 -4.28
C SER A 67 3.48 -10.92 -3.78
N GLU A 68 3.48 -11.17 -2.47
CA GLU A 68 2.77 -12.31 -1.86
C GLU A 68 1.27 -12.27 -2.16
N ARG A 69 0.64 -11.10 -2.07
CA ARG A 69 -0.79 -10.95 -2.39
C ARG A 69 -1.04 -11.17 -3.88
N ARG A 70 -0.18 -10.60 -4.75
CA ARG A 70 -0.33 -10.75 -6.21
C ARG A 70 -0.13 -12.19 -6.66
N ARG A 71 0.96 -12.83 -6.23
CA ARG A 71 1.43 -14.10 -6.77
C ARG A 71 0.87 -15.32 -6.03
N ILE A 72 0.57 -15.20 -4.75
CA ILE A 72 0.10 -16.32 -3.92
C ILE A 72 -1.41 -16.22 -3.67
N MET A 73 -1.92 -15.01 -3.42
CA MET A 73 -3.35 -14.79 -3.09
C MET A 73 -4.21 -14.37 -4.29
N GLY A 74 -3.61 -14.19 -5.46
CA GLY A 74 -4.31 -13.87 -6.70
C GLY A 74 -4.80 -12.42 -6.81
N GLU A 75 -4.19 -11.48 -6.06
CA GLU A 75 -4.52 -10.06 -6.19
C GLU A 75 -4.08 -9.52 -7.56
N THR A 76 -5.04 -9.05 -8.36
CA THR A 76 -4.76 -8.58 -9.72
C THR A 76 -4.17 -7.17 -9.73
N ASP A 77 -3.59 -6.78 -10.87
CA ASP A 77 -3.04 -5.44 -11.06
C ASP A 77 -4.13 -4.37 -10.92
N GLU A 78 -5.33 -4.64 -11.44
CA GLU A 78 -6.48 -3.76 -11.30
C GLU A 78 -6.97 -3.65 -9.85
N GLN A 79 -7.03 -4.77 -9.11
CA GLN A 79 -7.40 -4.74 -7.69
C GLN A 79 -6.41 -3.90 -6.88
N SER A 80 -5.11 -4.11 -7.11
CA SER A 80 -4.05 -3.32 -6.46
C SER A 80 -4.17 -1.84 -6.79
N ALA A 81 -4.40 -1.50 -8.07
CA ALA A 81 -4.55 -0.12 -8.52
C ALA A 81 -5.76 0.57 -7.89
N LYS A 82 -6.92 -0.10 -7.83
CA LYS A 82 -8.13 0.45 -7.21
C LYS A 82 -7.99 0.65 -5.70
N LYS A 83 -7.34 -0.30 -5.00
CA LYS A 83 -6.98 -0.15 -3.58
C LYS A 83 -6.12 1.08 -3.35
N ALA A 84 -5.06 1.24 -4.15
CA ALA A 84 -4.14 2.36 -4.06
C ALA A 84 -4.85 3.69 -4.33
N LYS A 85 -5.60 3.80 -5.44
CA LYS A 85 -6.38 4.99 -5.78
C LYS A 85 -7.28 5.42 -4.64
N ARG A 86 -8.07 4.50 -4.07
CA ARG A 86 -9.00 4.82 -2.99
C ARG A 86 -8.27 5.33 -1.75
N ALA A 87 -7.15 4.72 -1.39
CA ALA A 87 -6.34 5.16 -0.25
C ALA A 87 -5.75 6.57 -0.50
N LEU A 88 -5.25 6.83 -1.70
CA LEU A 88 -4.70 8.12 -2.11
C LEU A 88 -5.76 9.22 -2.16
N GLU A 89 -6.95 8.95 -2.72
CA GLU A 89 -8.07 9.90 -2.78
C GLU A 89 -8.56 10.30 -1.38
N LYS A 90 -8.37 9.44 -0.39
CA LYS A 90 -8.65 9.71 1.02
C LYS A 90 -7.47 10.32 1.76
N GLY A 91 -6.33 10.55 1.10
CA GLY A 91 -5.17 11.23 1.67
C GLY A 91 -4.23 10.33 2.48
N MET A 92 -4.22 9.02 2.22
CA MET A 92 -3.16 8.13 2.70
C MET A 92 -1.95 8.17 1.76
N THR A 93 -0.77 7.91 2.31
CA THR A 93 0.44 7.57 1.57
C THR A 93 0.45 6.06 1.29
N VAL A 94 0.62 5.68 0.03
CA VAL A 94 0.58 4.27 -0.42
C VAL A 94 1.98 3.82 -0.78
N ILE A 95 2.42 2.73 -0.12
CA ILE A 95 3.60 1.98 -0.53
C ILE A 95 3.13 0.96 -1.56
N PHE A 96 3.29 1.29 -2.85
CA PHE A 96 2.80 0.49 -3.97
C PHE A 96 3.89 -0.44 -4.47
N CYS A 97 3.70 -1.74 -4.22
CA CYS A 97 4.70 -2.74 -4.57
C CYS A 97 4.53 -3.22 -6.02
N VAL A 98 5.66 -3.33 -6.72
CA VAL A 98 5.81 -3.98 -8.02
C VAL A 98 6.93 -5.02 -7.97
N GLY A 99 6.88 -6.00 -8.86
CA GLY A 99 7.94 -7.00 -8.93
C GLY A 99 7.67 -8.08 -9.96
N GLU A 100 8.72 -8.45 -10.69
CA GLU A 100 8.72 -9.62 -11.54
C GLU A 100 9.04 -10.90 -10.75
N THR A 101 8.59 -12.03 -11.29
CA THR A 101 9.01 -13.37 -10.85
C THR A 101 10.37 -13.74 -11.44
N LEU A 102 11.01 -14.77 -10.89
CA LEU A 102 12.25 -15.32 -11.44
C LEU A 102 12.08 -15.77 -12.90
N ASP A 103 10.93 -16.33 -13.26
CA ASP A 103 10.67 -16.82 -14.62
C ASP A 103 10.41 -15.67 -15.61
N GLU A 104 9.68 -14.63 -15.19
CA GLU A 104 9.55 -13.38 -15.96
C GLU A 104 10.92 -12.75 -16.20
N ARG A 105 11.78 -12.70 -15.17
CA ARG A 105 13.16 -12.21 -15.30
C ARG A 105 13.99 -13.05 -16.27
N LYS A 106 13.95 -14.38 -16.15
CA LYS A 106 14.67 -15.31 -17.04
C LYS A 106 14.17 -15.21 -18.50
N ALA A 107 12.91 -14.85 -18.68
CA ALA A 107 12.32 -14.57 -19.98
C ALA A 107 12.61 -13.14 -20.50
N ASN A 108 13.46 -12.36 -19.81
CA ASN A 108 13.75 -10.95 -20.11
C ASN A 108 12.52 -10.02 -20.09
N ARG A 109 11.51 -10.35 -19.27
CA ARG A 109 10.27 -9.58 -19.11
C ARG A 109 10.21 -8.74 -17.83
N THR A 110 11.36 -8.45 -17.21
CA THR A 110 11.43 -7.64 -15.97
C THR A 110 10.74 -6.28 -16.15
N MET A 111 11.09 -5.53 -17.20
CA MET A 111 10.48 -4.21 -17.41
C MET A 111 9.01 -4.30 -17.81
N GLU A 112 8.67 -5.26 -18.67
CA GLU A 112 7.28 -5.49 -19.10
C GLU A 112 6.37 -5.77 -17.90
N ALA A 113 6.76 -6.69 -17.01
CA ALA A 113 5.98 -7.05 -15.83
C ALA A 113 5.82 -5.87 -14.85
N ASN A 114 6.92 -5.17 -14.53
CA ASN A 114 6.88 -4.06 -13.59
C ASN A 114 6.13 -2.84 -14.15
N ILE A 115 6.31 -2.53 -15.44
CA ILE A 115 5.61 -1.42 -16.10
C ILE A 115 4.11 -1.73 -16.20
N ALA A 116 3.70 -2.94 -16.56
CA ALA A 116 2.28 -3.30 -16.62
C ALA A 116 1.58 -3.08 -15.26
N GLN A 117 2.24 -3.45 -14.16
CA GLN A 117 1.73 -3.22 -12.80
C GLN A 117 1.60 -1.73 -12.46
N LEU A 118 2.56 -0.89 -12.90
CA LEU A 118 2.50 0.57 -12.74
C LEU A 118 1.48 1.22 -13.68
N GLU A 119 1.32 0.73 -14.90
CA GLU A 119 0.34 1.20 -15.87
C GLU A 119 -1.09 0.97 -15.38
N ALA A 120 -1.35 -0.16 -14.69
CA ALA A 120 -2.62 -0.39 -14.03
C ALA A 120 -2.94 0.71 -13.00
N LEU A 121 -1.95 1.12 -12.19
CA LEU A 121 -2.10 2.25 -11.28
C LEU A 121 -2.29 3.56 -12.05
N GLY A 122 -1.50 3.81 -13.09
CA GLY A 122 -1.63 5.03 -13.91
C GLY A 122 -2.96 5.15 -14.63
N LYS A 123 -3.58 4.04 -15.04
CA LYS A 123 -4.94 4.02 -15.58
C LYS A 123 -5.97 4.47 -14.55
N GLU A 124 -5.80 4.09 -13.28
CA GLU A 124 -6.71 4.45 -12.20
C GLU A 124 -6.50 5.90 -11.72
N LEU A 125 -5.25 6.36 -11.60
CA LEU A 125 -4.92 7.72 -11.14
C LEU A 125 -5.03 8.79 -12.25
N GLY A 126 -4.93 8.38 -13.51
CA GLY A 126 -4.85 9.27 -14.66
C GLY A 126 -3.73 10.30 -14.53
N GLU A 127 -3.99 11.53 -14.98
CA GLU A 127 -3.05 12.65 -14.93
C GLU A 127 -3.02 13.38 -13.57
N SER A 128 -3.63 12.80 -12.52
CA SER A 128 -3.71 13.44 -11.21
C SER A 128 -2.35 13.48 -10.52
N LYS A 129 -1.58 14.55 -10.78
CA LYS A 129 -0.28 14.81 -10.12
C LYS A 129 -0.38 14.85 -8.59
N VAL A 130 -1.57 15.18 -8.06
CA VAL A 130 -1.82 15.26 -6.62
C VAL A 130 -1.80 13.86 -5.99
N LEU A 131 -2.40 12.85 -6.65
CA LEU A 131 -2.44 11.50 -6.11
C LEU A 131 -1.07 10.83 -6.18
N TRP A 132 -0.32 11.03 -7.26
CA TRP A 132 1.03 10.50 -7.41
C TRP A 132 2.02 11.01 -6.35
N LYS A 133 1.76 12.18 -5.73
CA LYS A 133 2.61 12.75 -4.69
C LYS A 133 2.79 11.83 -3.49
N GLU A 134 1.74 11.09 -3.13
CA GLU A 134 1.71 10.24 -1.93
C GLU A 134 1.94 8.76 -2.27
N VAL A 135 2.53 8.47 -3.43
CA VAL A 135 2.94 7.13 -3.85
C VAL A 135 4.42 6.91 -3.57
N VAL A 136 4.74 5.85 -2.83
CA VAL A 136 6.09 5.32 -2.66
C VAL A 136 6.16 4.00 -3.41
N ILE A 137 6.96 3.93 -4.49
CA ILE A 137 7.14 2.70 -5.26
C ILE A 137 8.11 1.79 -4.52
N ALA A 138 7.75 0.52 -4.36
CA ALA A 138 8.55 -0.51 -3.70
C ALA A 138 8.75 -1.74 -4.60
#